data_AF-A0AAJ0V447-F1
#
_entry.id   AF-A0AAJ0V447-F1
#
_cell.length_a   1.000
_cell.length_b   1.000
_cell.length_c   1.000
_cell.angle_alpha   90.00
_cell.angle_beta   90.00
_cell.angle_gamma   90.00
#
_symmetry.space_group_name_H-M   'P 1'
#
loop_
_entity.id
_entity.type
_entity.pdbx_description
1 polymer ?
#
loop_
_entity_poly.entity_id
_entity_poly.type
_entity_poly.pdbx_seq_one_letter_code
_entity_poly.pdbx_strand_id
1 'polypeptide(L)'
;MIQPTRAFKDNLAQLPAIDGIERIDLVDAKGAVVASIENKPGKQGSLAVYHYLRETFGALDADAAEHGLAVFAEHTADARDRPGAHPNVDRLLAIAAGGEALRIDVVARA
;
A
#
# COMPACT_ATOMS: atom_id res chain seq x y z
N MET A 1 -5.08 -12.87 5.32
CA MET A 1 -5.75 -11.79 4.59
C MET A 1 -6.99 -11.37 5.37
N ILE A 2 -7.18 -10.08 5.65
CA ILE A 2 -8.39 -9.55 6.29
C ILE A 2 -9.56 -9.55 5.29
N GLN A 3 -10.80 -9.48 5.78
CA GLN A 3 -11.96 -9.17 4.94
C GLN A 3 -12.23 -7.66 5.01
N PRO A 4 -11.99 -6.89 3.93
CA PRO A 4 -12.15 -5.45 3.98
C PRO A 4 -13.61 -5.03 4.18
N THR A 5 -13.81 -4.02 5.01
CA THR A 5 -15.08 -3.31 5.21
C THR A 5 -15.10 -2.04 4.35
N ARG A 6 -16.21 -1.30 4.43
CA ARG A 6 -16.40 -0.04 3.70
C ARG A 6 -15.71 1.17 4.35
N ALA A 7 -15.06 1.01 5.51
CA ALA A 7 -14.42 2.10 6.23
C ALA A 7 -12.93 1.83 6.40
N PHE A 8 -12.09 2.72 5.87
CA PHE A 8 -10.64 2.59 5.91
C PHE A 8 -10.11 2.46 7.34
N LYS A 9 -10.68 3.23 8.27
CA LYS A 9 -10.31 3.20 9.69
C LYS A 9 -10.50 1.82 10.33
N ASP A 10 -11.59 1.13 9.99
CA ASP A 10 -11.91 -0.20 10.53
C ASP A 10 -11.01 -1.27 9.92
N ASN A 11 -10.64 -1.12 8.64
CA ASN A 11 -9.67 -1.98 7.98
C ASN A 11 -8.27 -1.79 8.60
N LEU A 12 -7.87 -0.53 8.80
CA LEU A 12 -6.56 -0.16 9.36
C LEU A 12 -6.35 -0.75 10.76
N ALA A 13 -7.40 -0.82 11.59
CA ALA A 13 -7.35 -1.39 12.93
C ALA A 13 -7.06 -2.90 12.96
N GLN A 14 -7.22 -3.60 11.83
CA GLN A 14 -6.95 -5.04 11.70
C GLN A 14 -5.55 -5.33 11.14
N LEU A 15 -4.80 -4.31 10.74
CA LEU A 15 -3.50 -4.49 10.09
C LEU A 15 -2.37 -4.71 11.12
N PRO A 16 -1.26 -5.36 10.72
CA PRO A 16 -0.09 -5.51 11.58
C PRO A 16 0.49 -4.16 12.03
N ALA A 17 1.09 -4.17 13.21
CA ALA A 17 1.78 -3.01 13.76
C ALA A 17 2.95 -2.55 12.88
N ILE A 18 3.28 -1.26 12.95
CA ILE A 18 4.32 -0.61 12.13
C ILE A 18 5.40 0.09 12.97
N ASP A 19 5.41 -0.11 14.29
CA ASP A 19 6.30 0.58 15.23
C ASP A 19 7.79 0.33 14.91
N GLY A 20 8.12 -0.88 14.45
CA GLY A 20 9.49 -1.27 14.06
C GLY A 20 9.91 -0.83 12.64
N ILE A 21 9.05 -0.15 11.89
CA ILE A 21 9.30 0.20 10.48
C ILE A 21 9.72 1.66 10.37
N GLU A 22 10.86 1.93 9.73
CA GLU A 22 11.30 3.27 9.37
C GLU A 22 10.60 3.76 8.10
N ARG A 23 10.62 2.92 7.06
CA ARG A 23 9.93 3.17 5.79
C ARG A 23 9.72 1.87 5.01
N ILE A 24 8.94 1.98 3.94
CA ILE A 24 8.82 0.97 2.89
C ILE A 24 9.37 1.57 1.60
N ASP A 25 10.25 0.83 0.92
CA ASP A 25 10.73 1.14 -0.43
C ASP A 25 10.02 0.21 -1.43
N LEU A 26 9.52 0.79 -2.52
CA LEU A 26 8.92 0.05 -3.63
C LEU A 26 9.94 -0.03 -4.75
N VAL A 27 10.22 -1.24 -5.20
CA VAL A 27 11.32 -1.51 -6.12
C VAL A 27 10.79 -2.16 -7.39
N ASP A 28 11.18 -1.60 -8.53
CA ASP A 28 10.82 -2.14 -9.84
C ASP A 28 11.60 -3.42 -10.19
N ALA A 29 11.25 -4.04 -11.32
CA ALA A 29 11.92 -5.23 -11.82
C ALA A 29 13.40 -5.02 -12.16
N LYS A 30 13.85 -3.77 -12.32
CA LYS A 30 15.26 -3.40 -12.58
C LYS A 30 16.05 -3.18 -11.30
N GLY A 31 15.40 -3.27 -10.13
CA GLY A 31 16.02 -3.04 -8.83
C GLY A 31 16.07 -1.57 -8.41
N ALA A 32 15.41 -0.66 -9.13
CA ALA A 32 15.36 0.75 -8.78
C ALA A 32 14.23 1.03 -7.79
N VAL A 33 14.53 1.80 -6.73
CA VAL A 33 13.51 2.32 -5.82
C VAL A 33 12.71 3.39 -6.56
N VAL A 34 11.44 3.08 -6.86
CA VAL A 34 10.53 3.98 -7.58
C VAL A 34 9.67 4.82 -6.66
N ALA A 35 9.54 4.42 -5.39
CA ALA A 35 8.85 5.20 -4.37
C ALA A 35 9.24 4.76 -2.95
N SER A 36 9.05 5.66 -1.99
CA SER A 36 9.22 5.38 -0.56
C SER A 36 8.04 5.89 0.26
N ILE A 37 7.58 5.08 1.21
CA ILE A 37 6.55 5.43 2.19
C ILE A 37 7.21 5.48 3.56
N GLU A 38 7.45 6.70 4.07
CA GLU A 38 8.09 6.90 5.36
C GLU A 38 7.09 6.74 6.52
N ASN A 39 7.54 6.23 7.66
CA ASN A 39 6.75 6.18 8.88
C ASN A 39 6.70 7.56 9.56
N LYS A 40 5.93 8.47 8.96
CA LYS A 40 5.73 9.87 9.39
C LYS A 40 4.23 10.21 9.48
N PRO A 41 3.84 11.20 10.30
CA PRO A 41 2.45 11.65 10.39
C PRO A 41 1.84 11.92 9.00
N GLY A 42 0.62 11.43 8.78
CA GLY A 42 -0.07 11.52 7.49
C GLY A 42 0.26 10.42 6.47
N LYS A 43 1.33 9.64 6.64
CA LYS A 43 1.69 8.50 5.75
C LYS A 43 1.48 7.12 6.39
N GLN A 44 1.25 7.07 7.71
CA GLN A 44 1.19 5.82 8.49
C GLN A 44 0.10 4.85 8.03
N GLY A 45 -1.05 5.38 7.56
CA GLY A 45 -2.11 4.54 7.00
C GLY A 45 -1.62 3.74 5.78
N SER A 46 -1.02 4.41 4.79
CA SER A 46 -0.44 3.70 3.64
C SER A 46 0.72 2.80 4.04
N LEU A 47 1.56 3.19 5.01
CA LEU A 47 2.64 2.33 5.47
C LEU A 47 2.11 0.99 5.99
N ALA A 48 1.07 1.02 6.83
CA ALA A 48 0.44 -0.18 7.38
C ALA A 48 -0.17 -1.05 6.27
N VAL A 49 -0.87 -0.45 5.30
CA VAL A 49 -1.44 -1.19 4.16
C VAL A 49 -0.33 -1.88 3.36
N TYR A 50 0.73 -1.17 2.99
CA TYR A 50 1.80 -1.75 2.17
C TYR A 50 2.61 -2.81 2.93
N HIS A 51 2.81 -2.64 4.24
CA HIS A 51 3.40 -3.68 5.09
C HIS A 51 2.54 -4.94 5.09
N TYR A 52 1.24 -4.79 5.32
CA TYR A 52 0.28 -5.89 5.27
C TYR A 52 0.27 -6.61 3.91
N LEU A 53 0.31 -5.86 2.80
CA LEU A 53 0.36 -6.44 1.47
C LEU A 53 1.64 -7.26 1.27
N ARG A 54 2.79 -6.77 1.75
CA ARG A 54 4.05 -7.53 1.70
C ARG A 54 3.98 -8.85 2.45
N GLU A 55 3.42 -8.83 3.66
CA GLU A 55 3.27 -10.03 4.50
C GLU A 55 2.27 -11.03 3.92
N THR A 56 1.23 -10.54 3.26
CA THR A 56 0.13 -11.39 2.76
C THR A 56 0.39 -11.96 1.36
N PHE A 57 1.00 -11.18 0.46
CA PHE A 57 1.15 -11.53 -0.96
C PHE A 57 2.60 -11.74 -1.39
N GLY A 58 3.57 -11.23 -0.63
CA GLY A 58 4.99 -11.33 -0.99
C GLY A 58 5.48 -10.25 -1.96
N ALA A 59 4.66 -9.88 -2.94
CA ALA A 59 4.91 -8.79 -3.90
C ALA A 59 3.67 -7.93 -4.11
N LEU A 60 3.84 -6.77 -4.74
CA LEU A 60 2.76 -5.88 -5.14
C LEU A 60 2.38 -6.12 -6.60
N ASP A 61 1.70 -7.22 -6.87
CA ASP A 61 1.12 -7.56 -8.16
C ASP A 61 -0.35 -7.10 -8.26
N ALA A 62 -1.04 -7.49 -9.34
CA ALA A 62 -2.43 -7.09 -9.58
C ALA A 62 -3.38 -7.55 -8.46
N ASP A 63 -3.25 -8.80 -7.98
CA ASP A 63 -4.10 -9.35 -6.92
C ASP A 63 -3.87 -8.61 -5.59
N ALA A 64 -2.60 -8.36 -5.25
CA ALA A 64 -2.25 -7.57 -4.07
C ALA A 64 -2.77 -6.13 -4.18
N ALA A 65 -2.71 -5.54 -5.37
CA ALA A 65 -3.18 -4.19 -5.63
C ALA A 65 -4.71 -4.08 -5.52
N GLU A 66 -5.46 -5.00 -6.13
CA GLU A 66 -6.92 -5.08 -6.01
C GLU A 66 -7.37 -5.22 -4.55
N HIS A 67 -6.70 -6.11 -3.81
CA HIS A 67 -6.98 -6.26 -2.39
C HIS A 67 -6.63 -4.98 -1.60
N GLY A 68 -5.48 -4.36 -1.89
CA GLY A 68 -5.08 -3.09 -1.28
C GLY A 68 -6.10 -1.97 -1.53
N LEU A 69 -6.66 -1.90 -2.74
CA LEU A 69 -7.73 -0.95 -3.08
C LEU A 69 -8.99 -1.20 -2.25
N ALA A 70 -9.36 -2.47 -2.02
CA ALA A 70 -10.47 -2.80 -1.12
C ALA A 70 -10.18 -2.40 0.34
N VAL A 71 -8.94 -2.59 0.81
CA VAL A 71 -8.49 -2.15 2.14
C VAL A 71 -8.56 -0.64 2.29
N PHE A 72 -8.16 0.14 1.28
CA PHE A 72 -8.25 1.60 1.26
C PHE A 72 -9.69 2.15 1.21
N ALA A 73 -10.67 1.30 0.95
CA ALA A 73 -12.11 1.59 1.07
C ALA A 73 -12.51 2.92 0.39
N GLU A 74 -13.05 3.89 1.14
CA GLU A 74 -13.52 5.17 0.62
C GLU A 74 -12.46 5.97 -0.14
N HIS A 75 -11.17 5.80 0.18
CA HIS A 75 -10.06 6.48 -0.52
C HIS A 75 -9.87 5.97 -1.95
N THR A 76 -10.28 4.74 -2.25
CA THR A 76 -10.21 4.20 -3.61
C THR A 76 -11.19 4.89 -4.55
N ALA A 77 -12.41 5.17 -4.09
CA ALA A 77 -13.37 5.93 -4.89
C ALA A 77 -12.85 7.36 -5.13
N ASP A 78 -12.37 8.01 -4.08
CA ASP A 78 -11.85 9.38 -4.16
C ASP A 78 -10.61 9.51 -5.08
N ALA A 79 -9.73 8.50 -5.10
CA ALA A 79 -8.58 8.48 -6.02
C ALA A 79 -8.99 8.34 -7.49
N ARG A 80 -10.08 7.59 -7.78
CA ARG A 80 -10.62 7.50 -9.15
C ARG A 80 -11.21 8.82 -9.62
N ASP A 81 -11.90 9.53 -8.72
CA ASP A 81 -12.53 10.82 -9.03
C ASP A 81 -11.52 11.97 -9.10
N ARG A 82 -10.41 11.86 -8.36
CA ARG A 82 -9.34 12.88 -8.29
C ARG A 82 -7.96 12.27 -8.49
N PRO A 83 -7.58 11.88 -9.73
CA PRO A 83 -6.28 11.29 -10.01
C PRO A 83 -5.12 12.15 -9.50
N GLY A 84 -4.19 11.54 -8.75
CA GLY A 84 -3.04 12.20 -8.15
C GLY A 84 -3.27 12.75 -6.74
N ALA A 85 -4.52 12.72 -6.23
CA ALA A 85 -4.81 13.12 -4.86
C ALA A 85 -4.28 12.11 -3.82
N HIS A 86 -4.12 10.84 -4.21
CA HIS A 86 -3.70 9.77 -3.32
C HIS A 86 -2.58 8.94 -3.97
N PRO A 87 -1.33 9.41 -3.98
CA PRO A 87 -0.26 8.77 -4.76
C PRO A 87 -0.05 7.27 -4.49
N ASN A 88 -0.33 6.82 -3.26
CA ASN A 88 -0.25 5.41 -2.90
C ASN A 88 -1.45 4.58 -3.37
N VAL A 89 -2.65 5.17 -3.47
CA VAL A 89 -3.85 4.51 -4.00
C VAL A 89 -3.82 4.52 -5.52
N ASP A 90 -3.40 5.65 -6.13
CA ASP A 90 -3.17 5.80 -7.57
C ASP A 90 -2.21 4.73 -8.10
N ARG A 91 -1.16 4.42 -7.33
CA ARG A 91 -0.22 3.34 -7.67
C ARG A 91 -0.90 1.97 -7.71
N LEU A 92 -1.75 1.66 -6.74
CA LEU A 92 -2.49 0.40 -6.73
C LEU A 92 -3.48 0.33 -7.90
N LEU A 93 -4.15 1.44 -8.23
CA LEU A 93 -5.02 1.51 -9.40
C LEU A 93 -4.24 1.19 -10.69
N ALA A 94 -3.03 1.74 -10.85
CA ALA A 94 -2.19 1.48 -12.01
C ALA A 94 -1.74 0.02 -12.10
N ILE A 95 -1.32 -0.59 -10.99
CA ILE A 95 -0.88 -1.99 -10.96
C ILE A 95 -2.06 -2.94 -11.21
N ALA A 96 -3.22 -2.70 -10.58
CA ALA A 96 -4.43 -3.47 -10.84
C ALA A 96 -4.90 -3.35 -12.30
N ALA A 97 -4.60 -2.24 -12.98
CA ALA A 97 -4.90 -2.05 -14.40
C ALA A 97 -3.86 -2.69 -15.36
N GLY A 98 -2.95 -3.53 -14.85
CA GLY A 98 -1.94 -4.22 -15.66
C GLY A 98 -0.57 -3.54 -15.67
N GLY A 99 -0.32 -2.58 -14.77
CA GLY A 99 1.00 -2.03 -14.53
C GLY A 99 2.00 -3.09 -14.00
N GLU A 100 3.29 -2.78 -14.09
CA GLU A 100 4.34 -3.68 -13.61
C GLU A 100 4.24 -3.92 -12.10
N ALA A 101 4.38 -5.19 -11.68
CA ALA A 101 4.44 -5.55 -10.28
C ALA A 101 5.70 -4.97 -9.61
N LEU A 102 5.58 -4.60 -8.34
CA LEU A 102 6.67 -4.04 -7.55
C LEU A 102 7.03 -4.97 -6.39
N ARG A 103 8.31 -5.00 -6.02
CA ARG A 103 8.73 -5.57 -4.74
C ARG A 103 8.51 -4.53 -3.63
N ILE A 104 8.11 -4.99 -2.45
CA ILE A 104 7.98 -4.17 -1.26
C ILE A 104 9.11 -4.54 -0.29
N ASP A 105 10.04 -3.62 -0.08
CA ASP A 105 11.17 -3.77 0.84
C ASP A 105 10.90 -2.97 2.12
N VAL A 106 10.86 -3.66 3.26
CA VAL A 106 10.63 -3.05 4.58
C VAL A 106 11.97 -2.65 5.19
N VAL A 107 12.13 -1.37 5.53
CA VAL A 107 13.31 -0.84 6.21
C VAL A 107 12.98 -0.72 7.70
N ALA A 108 13.70 -1.46 8.54
CA ALA A 108 13.52 -1.45 9.99
C ALA A 108 14.05 -0.15 10.62
N ARG A 109 13.44 0.30 11.73
CA ARG A 109 14.02 1.36 12.57
C ARG A 109 15.28 0.86 13.26
N ALA A 110 16.27 1.73 13.36
CA ALA A 110 17.47 1.53 14.18
C ALA A 110 17.16 1.56 15.68
#